data_AF-A0A3B9HFY6-F1
#
_entry.id   AF-A0A3B9HFY6-F1
#
_cell.length_a   1.000
_cell.length_b   1.000
_cell.length_c   1.000
_cell.angle_alpha   90.00
_cell.angle_beta   90.00
_cell.angle_gamma   90.00
#
_symmetry.space_group_name_H-M   'P 1'
#
loop_
_entity.id
_entity.type
_entity.pdbx_description
1 polymer ?
#
loop_
_entity_poly.entity_id
_entity_poly.type
_entity_poly.pdbx_seq_one_letter_code
_entity_poly.pdbx_strand_id
1 'polypeptide(L)'
;MPLYEFVCDICSNKTEKLWRNFTPPRSITCLSCGSNNTRRIVSRVAFRRDLSSQLDSLDPKYDKMVDNASAGTQDADPYRFLDSFTPLSAAEE
;
A
#
# COMPACT_ATOMS: atom_id res chain seq x y z
N MET A 1 -12.12 -16.29 14.09
CA MET A 1 -13.57 -16.01 14.15
C MET A 1 -13.86 -14.86 13.20
N PRO A 2 -14.50 -15.10 12.05
CA PRO A 2 -14.75 -14.04 11.08
C PRO A 2 -15.84 -13.07 11.55
N LEU A 3 -15.54 -11.77 11.43
CA LEU A 3 -16.53 -10.70 11.53
C LEU A 3 -17.10 -10.46 10.13
N TYR A 4 -18.42 -10.53 9.99
CA TYR A 4 -19.09 -10.30 8.72
C TYR A 4 -19.94 -9.04 8.79
N GLU A 5 -19.93 -8.29 7.69
CA GLU A 5 -20.72 -7.07 7.55
C GLU A 5 -21.85 -7.26 6.54
N PHE A 6 -23.00 -6.67 6.86
CA PHE A 6 -24.18 -6.67 6.01
C PHE A 6 -24.72 -5.26 5.85
N VAL A 7 -25.28 -4.96 4.67
CA VAL A 7 -26.03 -3.74 4.39
C VAL A 7 -27.46 -4.10 4.05
N CYS A 8 -28.41 -3.37 4.61
CA CYS A 8 -29.81 -3.47 4.20
C CYS A 8 -30.07 -2.63 2.94
N ASP A 9 -30.71 -3.21 1.94
CA ASP A 9 -31.02 -2.50 0.70
C ASP A 9 -32.22 -1.53 0.85
N ILE A 10 -32.91 -1.54 1.99
CA ILE A 10 -34.05 -0.65 2.27
C ILE A 10 -33.60 0.58 3.06
N CYS A 11 -32.97 0.40 4.22
CA CYS A 11 -32.58 1.51 5.11
C CYS A 11 -31.10 1.89 4.99
N SER A 12 -30.31 1.19 4.18
CA SER A 12 -28.86 1.39 3.99
C SER A 12 -28.00 1.27 5.26
N ASN A 13 -28.59 0.84 6.38
CA ASN A 13 -27.85 0.63 7.62
C ASN A 13 -26.93 -0.59 7.52
N LYS A 14 -25.74 -0.44 8.10
CA LYS A 14 -24.73 -1.47 8.22
C LYS A 14 -24.94 -2.25 9.51
N THR A 15 -24.70 -3.56 9.47
CA THR A 15 -24.74 -4.42 10.64
C THR A 15 -23.54 -5.34 10.61
N GLU A 16 -22.78 -5.34 11.70
CA GLU A 16 -21.62 -6.21 11.90
C GLU A 16 -22.03 -7.37 12.80
N LYS A 17 -21.67 -8.60 12.42
CA LYS A 17 -22.01 -9.78 13.21
C LYS A 17 -20.87 -10.79 13.20
N LEU A 18 -20.46 -11.19 14.40
CA LEU A 18 -19.43 -12.19 14.61
C LEU A 18 -20.03 -13.59 14.52
N TRP A 19 -19.54 -14.41 13.58
CA TRP A 19 -19.90 -15.81 13.49
C TRP A 19 -18.80 -16.73 13.96
N ARG A 20 -19.23 -17.77 14.69
CA ARG A 20 -18.32 -18.80 15.22
C ARG A 20 -17.97 -19.87 14.19
N ASN A 21 -18.62 -19.86 13.02
CA ASN A 21 -18.36 -20.77 11.91
C ASN A 21 -17.94 -19.98 10.66
N PHE A 22 -17.38 -20.69 9.67
CA PHE A 22 -16.99 -20.12 8.38
C PHE A 22 -18.13 -20.06 7.36
N THR A 23 -19.35 -20.45 7.76
CA THR A 23 -20.53 -20.56 6.90
C THR A 23 -21.62 -19.59 7.38
N PRO A 24 -21.45 -18.26 7.16
CA PRO A 24 -22.51 -17.29 7.42
C PRO A 24 -23.78 -17.62 6.61
N PRO A 25 -24.98 -17.32 7.13
CA PRO A 25 -26.16 -17.19 6.29
C PRO A 25 -25.96 -16.09 5.24
N ARG A 26 -26.61 -16.24 4.08
CA ARG A 26 -26.48 -15.29 2.95
C ARG A 26 -27.08 -13.91 3.25
N SER A 27 -28.11 -13.87 4.11
CA SER A 27 -28.76 -12.66 4.57
C SER A 27 -29.08 -12.77 6.07
N ILE A 28 -29.26 -11.61 6.70
CA ILE A 28 -29.69 -11.46 8.09
C ILE A 28 -30.87 -10.49 8.17
N THR A 29 -31.67 -10.59 9.22
CA THR A 29 -32.67 -9.57 9.52
C THR A 29 -31.98 -8.28 9.95
N CYS A 30 -32.32 -7.16 9.32
CA CYS A 30 -31.80 -5.85 9.66
C CYS A 30 -32.26 -5.44 11.06
N LEU A 31 -31.32 -5.05 11.93
CA LEU A 31 -31.63 -4.62 13.30
C LEU A 31 -32.36 -3.26 13.35
N SER A 32 -32.26 -2.46 12.30
CA SER A 32 -32.86 -1.12 12.27
C SER A 32 -34.31 -1.12 11.77
N CYS A 33 -34.62 -1.90 10.72
CA CYS A 33 -35.95 -1.89 10.08
C CYS A 33 -36.66 -3.24 10.07
N GLY A 34 -36.03 -4.31 10.55
CA GLY A 34 -36.64 -5.66 10.57
C GLY A 34 -36.75 -6.35 9.21
N SER A 35 -36.26 -5.74 8.12
CA SER A 35 -36.28 -6.35 6.80
C SER A 35 -35.29 -7.52 6.67
N ASN A 36 -35.67 -8.55 5.90
CA ASN A 36 -34.80 -9.67 5.53
C ASN A 36 -34.00 -9.41 4.24
N ASN A 37 -34.18 -8.25 3.60
CA ASN A 37 -33.44 -7.87 2.40
C ASN A 37 -32.11 -7.20 2.79
N THR A 38 -31.13 -8.04 3.10
CA THR A 38 -29.76 -7.62 3.39
C THR A 38 -28.77 -8.41 2.53
N ARG A 39 -27.68 -7.75 2.17
CA ARG A 39 -26.57 -8.35 1.43
C ARG A 39 -25.27 -8.19 2.19
N ARG A 40 -24.39 -9.18 2.04
CA ARG A 40 -23.05 -9.14 2.63
C ARG A 40 -22.18 -8.11 1.91
N ILE A 41 -21.41 -7.35 2.68
CA ILE A 41 -20.43 -6.40 2.16
C ILE A 41 -19.05 -6.65 2.77
N VAL A 42 -18.04 -6.02 2.18
CA VAL A 42 -16.70 -5.90 2.73
C VAL A 42 -16.42 -4.41 2.85
N SER A 43 -16.14 -3.93 4.07
CA SER A 43 -15.77 -2.54 4.29
C SER A 43 -14.50 -2.16 3.55
N ARG A 44 -14.37 -0.87 3.23
CA ARG A 44 -13.12 -0.32 2.74
C ARG A 44 -12.10 -0.34 3.87
N VAL A 45 -10.95 -0.95 3.61
CA VAL A 45 -9.81 -0.94 4.53
C VAL A 45 -8.75 0.03 4.01
N ALA A 46 -8.11 0.77 4.91
CA ALA A 46 -6.91 1.54 4.63
C ALA A 46 -5.70 0.71 5.04
N PHE A 47 -4.79 0.45 4.09
CA PHE A 47 -3.53 -0.23 4.38
C PHE A 47 -2.38 0.78 4.34
N ARG A 48 -1.44 0.61 5.27
CA ARG A 48 -0.19 1.36 5.27
C ARG A 48 0.69 0.77 4.17
N ARG A 49 1.10 1.61 3.21
CA ARG A 49 2.05 1.21 2.17
C ARG A 49 3.47 1.33 2.71
N ASP A 50 4.30 0.36 2.40
CA ASP A 50 5.75 0.43 2.56
C ASP A 50 6.33 1.57 1.71
N LEU A 51 7.52 2.04 2.09
CA LEU A 51 8.15 3.19 1.43
C LEU A 51 8.48 2.89 -0.04
N SER A 52 8.91 1.66 -0.36
CA SER A 52 9.12 1.21 -1.75
C SER A 52 7.84 1.29 -2.58
N SER A 53 6.73 0.71 -2.12
CA SER A 53 5.45 0.78 -2.84
C SER A 53 4.89 2.20 -2.97
N GLN A 54 5.26 3.11 -2.06
CA GLN A 54 4.94 4.54 -2.20
C GLN A 54 5.75 5.17 -3.31
N LEU A 55 7.06 4.94 -3.36
CA LEU A 55 7.95 5.44 -4.40
C LEU A 55 7.55 4.90 -5.78
N ASP A 56 7.28 3.61 -5.92
CA ASP A 56 6.83 2.99 -7.18
C ASP A 56 5.52 3.56 -7.71
N SER A 57 4.70 4.18 -6.83
CA SER A 57 3.44 4.80 -7.21
C SER A 57 3.58 6.24 -7.70
N LEU A 58 4.77 6.84 -7.58
CA LEU A 58 5.05 8.17 -8.10
C LEU A 58 5.09 8.15 -9.63
N ASP A 59 4.81 9.29 -10.24
CA ASP A 59 4.88 9.41 -11.70
C ASP A 59 6.35 9.26 -12.16
N PRO A 60 6.64 8.39 -13.15
CA PRO A 60 7.99 8.20 -13.71
C PRO A 60 8.67 9.49 -14.19
N LYS A 61 7.90 10.56 -14.40
CA LYS A 61 8.43 11.90 -14.68
C LYS A 61 9.32 12.43 -13.55
N TYR A 62 8.97 12.18 -12.29
CA TYR A 62 9.74 12.67 -11.15
C TYR A 62 11.08 11.94 -11.02
N ASP A 63 11.11 10.63 -11.27
CA ASP A 63 12.36 9.85 -11.29
C ASP A 63 13.34 10.44 -12.31
N LYS A 64 12.86 10.72 -13.53
CA LYS A 64 13.69 11.35 -14.57
C LYS A 64 14.20 12.74 -14.18
N MET A 65 13.42 13.51 -13.43
CA MET A 65 13.86 14.82 -12.94
C MET A 65 14.97 14.68 -11.90
N VAL A 66 14.85 13.71 -11.00
CA VAL A 66 15.87 13.39 -9.99
C VAL A 66 17.14 12.90 -10.68
N ASP A 67 17.03 11.96 -11.61
CA ASP A 67 18.17 11.44 -12.37
C ASP A 67 18.91 12.56 -13.10
N ASN A 68 18.19 13.43 -13.81
CA ASN A 68 18.78 14.58 -14.51
C ASN A 68 19.46 15.56 -13.56
N ALA A 69 18.87 15.82 -12.39
CA ALA A 69 19.47 16.69 -11.38
C ALA A 69 20.73 16.06 -10.75
N SER A 70 20.73 14.74 -10.57
CA SER A 70 21.86 13.99 -10.03
C SER A 70 23.00 13.79 -11.04
N ALA A 71 22.71 13.74 -12.34
CA ALA A 71 23.71 13.43 -13.37
C ALA A 71 24.93 14.38 -13.40
N GLY A 72 24.82 15.58 -12.85
CA GLY A 72 25.93 16.54 -12.73
C GLY A 72 26.64 16.54 -11.37
N THR A 73 26.21 15.72 -10.40
CA THR A 73 26.84 15.67 -9.07
C THR A 73 27.93 14.62 -9.03
N GLN A 74 28.92 14.83 -8.17
CA GLN A 74 29.99 13.86 -7.97
C GLN A 74 29.45 12.51 -7.44
N ASP A 75 28.32 12.52 -6.72
CA ASP A 75 27.67 11.31 -6.20
C ASP A 75 27.12 10.38 -7.30
N ALA A 76 26.84 10.91 -8.49
CA ALA A 76 26.31 10.12 -9.61
C ALA A 76 27.40 9.36 -10.40
N ASP A 77 28.68 9.68 -10.19
CA ASP A 77 29.78 8.99 -10.87
C ASP A 77 30.08 7.64 -10.19
N PRO A 78 29.88 6.50 -10.88
CA PRO A 78 30.17 5.17 -10.34
C PRO A 78 31.65 4.96 -10.00
N TYR A 79 32.57 5.77 -10.54
CA TYR A 79 34.00 5.65 -10.31
C TYR A 79 34.56 6.72 -9.38
N ARG A 80 33.73 7.55 -8.74
CA ARG A 80 34.18 8.63 -7.85
C ARG A 80 35.26 8.22 -6.85
N PHE A 81 35.08 7.06 -6.21
CA PHE A 81 36.02 6.60 -5.20
C PHE A 81 37.39 6.25 -5.81
N LEU A 82 37.43 5.79 -7.07
CA LEU A 82 38.66 5.46 -7.78
C LEU A 82 39.54 6.69 -8.04
N ASP A 83 38.95 7.82 -8.38
CA ASP A 83 39.69 9.07 -8.64
C ASP A 83 40.43 9.61 -7.40
N SER A 84 39.98 9.22 -6.20
CA SER A 84 40.60 9.64 -4.94
C SER A 84 41.76 8.75 -4.49
N PHE A 85 41.96 7.58 -5.09
CA PHE A 85 43.03 6.68 -4.69
C PHE A 85 44.35 7.06 -5.35
N THR A 86 45.43 7.04 -4.56
CA THR A 86 46.78 7.09 -5.11
C THR A 86 47.14 5.72 -5.69
N PRO A 87 47.62 5.65 -6.95
CA PRO A 87 48.04 4.38 -7.52
C PRO A 87 49.27 3.85 -6.79
N LEU A 88 49.37 2.53 -6.60
CA LEU A 88 50.52 1.90 -5.92
C LEU A 88 51.86 2.27 -6.56
N SER A 89 51.88 2.51 -7.87
CA SER A 89 53.07 2.94 -8.61
C SER A 89 53.62 4.30 -8.18
N ALA A 90 52.80 5.14 -7.54
CA ALA A 90 53.18 6.46 -7.04
C ALA A 90 53.42 6.48 -5.51
N ALA A 91 53.25 5.35 -4.82
CA ALA A 91 53.37 5.24 -3.37
C ALA A 91 54.74 4.71 -2.90
N GLU A 92 55.63 4.36 -3.83
CA GLU A 92 56.96 3.77 -3.54
C GLU A 92 58.11 4.79 -3.45
N GLU A 93 57.83 6.09 -3.26
CA GLU A 93 58.84 7.12 -2.89
C GLU A 93 58.79 7.52 -1.41
#